data_AF-A0A4P6JIG8-F1
#
_entry.id   AF-A0A4P6JIG8-F1
#
_cell.length_a   1.000
_cell.length_b   1.000
_cell.length_c   1.000
_cell.angle_alpha   90.00
_cell.angle_beta   90.00
_cell.angle_gamma   90.00
#
_symmetry.space_group_name_H-M   'P 1'
#
loop_
_entity.id
_entity.type
_entity.pdbx_description
1 polymer ?
#
loop_
_entity_poly.entity_id
_entity_poly.type
_entity_poly.pdbx_seq_one_letter_code
_entity_poly.pdbx_strand_id
1 'polypeptide(L)' 'MKLNFYQLMQWSHNVSLLALARESNRHPFIVWDMLLKHPIHRGNACIILCAFNDLAGTSYTPDQLELVYDEGQQ' A
#
# COMPACT_ATOMS: atom_id res chain seq x y z
N MET A 1 18.12 -0.93 2.32
CA MET A 1 17.14 -2.01 2.56
C MET A 1 15.76 -1.43 2.31
N LYS A 2 14.97 -1.99 1.39
CA LYS A 2 13.61 -1.50 1.09
C LYS A 2 12.63 -2.08 2.12
N LEU A 3 11.62 -1.30 2.50
CA LEU A 3 10.59 -1.70 3.45
C LEU A 3 9.46 -2.41 2.72
N ASN A 4 8.91 -3.48 3.27
CA ASN A 4 7.68 -4.04 2.71
C ASN A 4 6.45 -3.35 3.34
N PHE A 5 5.33 -3.36 2.61
CA PHE A 5 4.12 -2.66 3.05
C PHE A 5 3.52 -3.26 4.33
N TYR A 6 3.71 -4.56 4.56
CA TYR A 6 3.30 -5.23 5.80
C TYR A 6 4.02 -4.66 7.03
N GLN A 7 5.33 -4.41 6.94
CA GLN A 7 6.11 -3.81 8.03
C GLN A 7 5.61 -2.39 8.35
N LEU A 8 5.30 -1.59 7.33
CA LEU A 8 4.74 -0.26 7.54
C LEU A 8 3.41 -0.29 8.29
N MET A 9 2.52 -1.19 7.89
CA MET A 9 1.22 -1.39 8.55
C MET A 9 1.38 -1.91 9.99
N GLN A 10 2.36 -2.78 10.26
CA GLN A 10 2.65 -3.25 11.62
C GLN A 10 3.15 -2.13 12.54
N TRP A 11 3.95 -1.19 12.02
CA TRP A 11 4.46 -0.06 12.81
C TRP A 11 3.42 1.04 13.03
N SER A 12 2.42 1.13 12.15
CA SER A 12 1.37 2.15 12.22
C SER A 12 0.11 1.59 12.85
N HIS A 13 0.15 1.36 14.17
CA HIS A 13 -0.95 0.75 14.93
C HIS A 13 -2.30 1.49 14.84
N ASN A 14 -2.29 2.74 14.37
CA ASN A 14 -3.48 3.56 14.13
C ASN A 14 -4.14 3.33 12.76
N VAL A 15 -3.51 2.57 11.84
CA VAL A 15 -4.04 2.33 10.50
C VAL A 15 -4.58 0.90 10.39
N SER A 16 -5.91 0.78 10.29
CA SER A 16 -6.54 -0.52 10.00
C SER A 16 -6.68 -0.75 8.50
N LEU A 17 -6.72 -2.01 8.07
CA LEU A 17 -6.95 -2.39 6.67
C LEU A 17 -8.26 -1.81 6.13
N LEU A 18 -9.32 -1.82 6.95
CA LEU A 18 -10.63 -1.32 6.56
C LEU A 18 -10.61 0.21 6.36
N ALA A 19 -9.93 0.94 7.25
CA ALA A 19 -9.74 2.38 7.08
C ALA A 19 -8.96 2.67 5.80
N LEU A 20 -7.88 1.93 5.55
CA LEU A 20 -7.06 2.10 4.35
C LEU A 20 -7.84 1.81 3.06
N ALA A 21 -8.63 0.74 3.02
CA ALA A 21 -9.48 0.42 1.86
C ALA A 21 -10.51 1.52 1.60
N ARG A 22 -11.11 2.07 2.67
CA ARG A 22 -12.07 3.17 2.57
C ARG A 22 -11.43 4.44 2.02
N GLU A 23 -10.33 4.90 2.62
CA GLU A 23 -9.68 6.16 2.22
C GLU A 23 -9.03 6.08 0.83
N SER A 24 -8.47 4.93 0.47
CA SER A 24 -7.93 4.71 -0.88
C SER A 24 -9.01 4.51 -1.96
N ASN A 25 -10.28 4.37 -1.57
CA ASN A 25 -11.37 3.94 -2.45
C ASN A 25 -10.96 2.71 -3.29
N ARG A 26 -10.36 1.71 -2.63
CA ARG A 26 -9.95 0.45 -3.24
C ARG A 26 -10.57 -0.71 -2.51
N HIS A 27 -10.85 -1.77 -3.27
CA HIS A 27 -11.34 -3.00 -2.68
C HIS A 27 -10.28 -3.56 -1.72
N PRO A 28 -10.65 -4.06 -0.51
CA PRO A 28 -9.71 -4.62 0.45
C PRO A 28 -8.74 -5.66 -0.11
N PHE A 29 -9.18 -6.45 -1.11
CA PHE A 29 -8.34 -7.40 -1.84
C PHE A 29 -7.08 -6.76 -2.44
N ILE A 30 -7.19 -5.56 -3.01
CA ILE A 30 -6.05 -4.85 -3.62
C ILE A 30 -5.04 -4.41 -2.54
N VAL A 31 -5.55 -4.04 -1.35
CA VAL A 31 -4.70 -3.71 -0.19
C VAL A 31 -3.99 -4.97 0.31
N TRP A 32 -4.67 -6.13 0.31
CA TRP A 32 -4.05 -7.41 0.62
C TRP A 32 -2.99 -7.81 -0.39
N ASP A 33 -3.20 -7.57 -1.68
CA ASP A 33 -2.19 -7.85 -2.71
C ASP A 33 -0.89 -7.10 -2.39
N MET A 34 -1.00 -5.82 -2.02
CA MET A 34 0.15 -5.00 -1.61
C MET A 34 0.82 -5.50 -0.32
N LEU A 35 0.04 -5.96 0.66
CA LEU A 35 0.54 -6.51 1.93
C LEU A 35 1.29 -7.83 1.74
N LEU A 36 0.76 -8.70 0.88
CA LEU A 36 1.27 -10.05 0.64
C LEU A 36 2.34 -10.09 -0.46
N LYS A 37 2.72 -8.93 -1.01
CA LYS A 37 3.66 -8.80 -2.14
C LYS A 37 3.19 -9.51 -3.41
N HIS A 38 1.87 -9.58 -3.63
CA HIS A 38 1.34 -9.97 -4.92
C HIS A 38 1.53 -8.85 -5.95
N PRO A 39 1.59 -9.19 -7.25
CA PRO A 39 1.65 -8.20 -8.31
C PRO A 39 0.49 -7.20 -8.20
N ILE A 40 0.81 -5.91 -8.20
CA ILE A 40 -0.18 -4.84 -8.11
C ILE A 40 0.06 -3.80 -9.21
N HIS A 41 -1.03 -3.27 -9.76
CA HIS A 41 -0.94 -2.14 -10.68
C HIS A 41 -0.34 -0.91 -9.98
N ARG A 42 0.64 -0.26 -10.61
CA ARG A 42 1.37 0.88 -10.03
C ARG A 42 0.43 2.00 -9.55
N GLY A 43 -0.61 2.30 -10.30
CA GLY A 43 -1.61 3.30 -9.91
C GLY A 43 -2.34 2.95 -8.61
N ASN A 44 -2.66 1.67 -8.39
CA ASN A 44 -3.30 1.23 -7.16
C ASN A 44 -2.34 1.32 -5.97
N ALA A 45 -1.08 0.91 -6.15
CA ALA A 45 -0.06 1.02 -5.12
C ALA A 45 0.17 2.48 -4.70
N CYS A 46 0.22 3.42 -5.65
CA CYS A 46 0.36 4.85 -5.34
C CYS A 46 -0.84 5.37 -4.53
N ILE A 47 -2.07 5.05 -4.93
CA ILE A 47 -3.27 5.53 -4.24
C ILE A 47 -3.36 4.96 -2.82
N ILE A 48 -3.06 3.67 -2.65
CA ILE A 48 -3.02 3.03 -1.33
C ILE A 48 -1.93 3.65 -0.47
N LEU A 49 -0.74 3.91 -1.03
CA LEU A 49 0.35 4.54 -0.28
C LEU A 49 0.03 5.98 0.13
N CYS A 50 -0.61 6.78 -0.73
CA CYS A 50 -1.06 8.12 -0.37
C CYS A 50 -2.07 8.07 0.78
N ALA A 51 -3.09 7.21 0.69
CA ALA A 51 -4.07 7.06 1.77
C ALA A 51 -3.42 6.58 3.08
N PHE A 52 -2.43 5.68 2.99
CA PHE A 52 -1.65 5.25 4.15
C PHE A 52 -0.88 6.41 4.78
N ASN A 53 -0.19 7.21 3.96
CA ASN A 53 0.57 8.37 4.42
C ASN A 53 -0.33 9.39 5.14
N ASP A 54 -1.50 9.66 4.58
CA ASP A 54 -2.49 10.58 5.18
C ASP A 54 -3.00 10.05 6.53
N LEU A 55 -3.31 8.76 6.62
CA LEU A 55 -3.80 8.12 7.85
C LEU A 55 -2.71 7.99 8.93
N ALA A 56 -1.48 7.66 8.53
CA ALA A 56 -0.35 7.44 9.43
C ALA A 56 0.39 8.75 9.80
N GLY A 57 0.14 9.86 9.10
CA GLY A 57 0.91 11.08 9.23
C GLY A 57 2.37 10.91 8.76
N THR A 58 2.57 10.14 7.69
CA THR A 58 3.91 9.81 7.16
C THR A 58 4.07 10.27 5.71
N SER A 59 5.26 10.10 5.14
CA SER A 59 5.59 10.58 3.79
C SER A 59 6.43 9.57 3.01
N TYR A 60 6.00 8.30 3.01
CA TYR A 60 6.69 7.25 2.27
C TYR A 60 6.48 7.40 0.76
N THR A 61 7.51 7.03 0.00
CA THR A 61 7.48 7.02 -1.47
C THR A 61 7.53 5.59 -2.00
N PRO A 62 6.99 5.30 -3.21
CA PRO A 62 7.02 3.95 -3.77
C PRO A 62 8.43 3.37 -3.91
N ASP A 63 9.45 4.20 -4.11
CA ASP A 63 10.84 3.76 -4.28
C ASP A 63 11.48 3.25 -2.97
N GLN A 64 10.96 3.70 -1.82
CA GLN A 64 11.35 3.20 -0.51
C GLN A 64 10.73 1.83 -0.19
N LEU A 65 9.73 1.41 -0.98
CA LEU A 65 8.99 0.18 -0.77
C LEU A 65 9.43 -0.95 -1.69
N GLU A 66 9.39 -2.15 -1.15
CA GLU A 66 9.51 -3.41 -1.88
C GLU A 66 8.13 -3.80 -2.42
N LEU A 67 7.78 -3.26 -3.60
CA LEU A 67 6.52 -3.53 -4.28
C LEU A 67 6.76 -4.38 -5.52
N VAL A 68 5.89 -5.37 -5.73
CA VAL A 68 5.87 -6.19 -6.94
C VAL A 68 4.83 -5.59 -7.87
N TYR A 69 5.27 -5.02 -8.99
CA TYR A 69 4.35 -4.44 -9.96
C TYR A 69 3.88 -5.51 -10.93
N ASP A 70 2.60 -5.48 -11.25
CA ASP A 70 2.09 -6.20 -12.41
C ASP A 70 2.55 -5.46 -13.67
N GLU A 71 3.45 -6.08 -14.44
CA GLU A 71 3.88 -5.58 -15.76
C GLU A 71 2.89 -5.99 -16.88
N GLY A 72 1.71 -6.50 -16.50
CA GLY A 72 0.60 -6.86 -17.37
C GLY A 72 0.23 -5.76 -18.37
N GLN A 73 0.22 -6.18 -19.64
CA GLN A 73 0.10 -5.37 -20.85
C GLN A 73 -1.12 -4.44 -20.86
N GLN A 74 -0.91 -3.28 -21.50
CA GLN A 74 -1.88 -2.22 -21.79
C GLN A 74 -3.29 -2.71 -22.13
#